data_AF-A0AA44RJ20-F1
#
_entry.id   AF-A0AA44RJ20-F1
#
_cell.length_a   1.000
_cell.length_b   1.000
_cell.length_c   1.000
_cell.angle_alpha   90.00
_cell.angle_beta   90.00
_cell.angle_gamma   90.00
#
_symmetry.space_group_name_H-M   'P 1'
#
loop_
_entity.id
_entity.type
_entity.pdbx_description
1 polymer ?
#
loop_
_entity_poly.entity_id
_entity_poly.type
_entity_poly.pdbx_seq_one_letter_code
_entity_poly.pdbx_strand_id
1 'polypeptide(L)'
;MVQHTFKGACFTVTHCNGALSTLADAILSVTPSKKQKTMVVNLRLQIERLASGKRTPDLSVRKEGILPSYNGKPKKNFWAIKKIPIRGYYWESERVSMTYFMSHYIYKDFDDLSDSDTQKVCNNWERIERGLDDC
;
A
#
# COMPACT_ATOMS: atom_id res chain seq x y z
N MET A 1 1.22 8.40 -14.47
CA MET A 1 2.15 8.10 -13.37
C MET A 1 1.38 8.15 -12.06
N VAL A 2 1.71 7.28 -11.11
CA VAL A 2 1.16 7.34 -9.74
C VAL A 2 1.91 8.44 -8.99
N GLN A 3 1.19 9.35 -8.35
CA GLN A 3 1.78 10.44 -7.57
C GLN A 3 2.28 9.91 -6.23
N HIS A 4 3.34 10.52 -5.68
CA HIS A 4 3.87 10.17 -4.36
C HIS A 4 2.82 10.36 -3.25
N THR A 5 2.04 11.44 -3.32
CA THR A 5 0.91 11.68 -2.44
C THR A 5 -0.35 11.92 -3.27
N PHE A 6 -1.44 11.26 -2.89
CA PHE A 6 -2.76 11.45 -3.48
C PHE A 6 -3.75 11.87 -2.40
N LYS A 7 -4.32 13.07 -2.54
CA LYS A 7 -5.34 13.59 -1.61
C LYS A 7 -6.74 13.29 -2.15
N GLY A 8 -7.46 12.40 -1.48
CA GLY A 8 -8.86 12.09 -1.80
C GLY A 8 -9.84 12.95 -1.01
N ALA A 9 -11.13 12.64 -1.16
CA ALA A 9 -12.20 13.34 -0.45
C ALA A 9 -12.20 13.09 1.07
N CYS A 10 -11.74 11.93 1.52
CA CYS A 10 -11.79 11.53 2.93
C CYS A 10 -10.42 11.21 3.51
N PHE A 11 -9.48 10.69 2.72
CA PHE A 11 -8.16 10.29 3.18
C PHE A 11 -7.08 10.78 2.22
N THR A 12 -5.88 10.96 2.75
CA THR A 12 -4.66 11.11 1.97
C THR A 12 -3.99 9.74 1.85
N VAL A 13 -3.48 9.40 0.68
CA VAL A 13 -2.63 8.21 0.48
C VAL A 13 -1.23 8.69 0.15
N THR A 14 -0.27 8.36 1.01
CA THR A 14 1.14 8.74 0.86
C THR A 14 1.97 7.48 0.64
N HIS A 15 2.89 7.52 -0.31
CA HIS A 15 3.80 6.42 -0.58
C HIS A 15 5.05 6.54 0.31
N CYS A 16 5.42 5.45 0.98
CA CYS A 16 6.67 5.42 1.73
C CYS A 16 7.86 5.59 0.79
N ASN A 17 8.99 6.03 1.34
CA ASN A 17 10.25 6.05 0.61
C ASN A 17 10.56 4.68 -0.03
N GLY A 18 10.85 4.71 -1.34
CA GLY A 18 11.09 3.52 -2.17
C GLY A 18 9.84 2.81 -2.69
N ALA A 19 8.63 3.12 -2.23
CA ALA A 19 7.42 2.42 -2.65
C ALA A 19 7.15 2.59 -4.15
N LEU A 20 7.28 3.79 -4.71
CA LEU A 20 7.11 4.00 -6.15
C LEU A 20 8.18 3.31 -7.01
N SER A 21 9.39 3.10 -6.47
CA SER A 21 10.42 2.29 -7.14
C SER A 21 9.97 0.84 -7.22
N THR A 22 9.53 0.26 -6.10
CA THR A 22 9.02 -1.13 -6.09
C THR A 22 7.77 -1.30 -6.97
N LEU A 23 6.98 -0.24 -7.15
CA LEU A 23 5.88 -0.26 -8.12
C LEU A 23 6.39 -0.34 -9.55
N ALA A 24 7.40 0.45 -9.91
CA ALA A 24 7.99 0.41 -11.23
C ALA A 24 8.52 -1.00 -11.53
N ASP A 25 9.26 -1.60 -10.59
CA ASP A 25 9.79 -2.96 -10.72
C ASP A 25 8.68 -3.99 -10.87
N ALA A 26 7.64 -3.94 -10.02
CA ALA A 26 6.51 -4.87 -10.08
C ALA A 26 5.73 -4.75 -11.40
N ILE A 27 5.61 -3.54 -11.95
CA ILE A 27 4.95 -3.30 -13.24
C ILE A 27 5.79 -3.85 -14.39
N LEU A 28 7.12 -3.71 -14.35
CA LEU A 28 8.01 -4.25 -15.37
C LEU A 28 7.90 -5.78 -15.48
N SER A 29 7.66 -6.47 -14.36
CA SER A 29 7.42 -7.92 -14.33
C SER A 29 6.07 -8.36 -14.94
N VAL A 30 5.13 -7.44 -15.21
CA VAL A 30 3.83 -7.80 -15.79
C VAL A 30 3.97 -8.14 -17.27
N THR A 31 3.57 -9.37 -17.61
CA THR A 31 3.52 -9.89 -18.97
C THR A 31 2.07 -10.15 -19.44
N PRO A 32 1.78 -9.96 -20.75
CA PRO A 32 2.60 -9.28 -21.74
C PRO A 32 2.71 -7.77 -21.46
N SER A 33 3.80 -7.15 -21.92
CA SER A 33 4.14 -5.73 -21.66
C SER A 33 3.01 -4.74 -22.01
N LYS A 34 2.21 -5.03 -23.04
CA LYS A 34 1.03 -4.22 -23.41
C LYS A 34 0.00 -4.05 -22.28
N LYS A 35 -0.02 -4.93 -21.27
CA LYS A 35 -0.92 -4.83 -20.10
C LYS A 35 -0.40 -3.88 -19.03
N GLN A 36 0.88 -3.52 -19.03
CA GLN A 36 1.52 -2.71 -17.98
C GLN A 36 0.82 -1.35 -17.81
N LYS A 37 0.53 -0.66 -18.91
CA LYS A 37 -0.16 0.65 -18.88
C LYS A 37 -1.55 0.55 -18.24
N THR A 38 -2.33 -0.45 -18.64
CA THR A 38 -3.65 -0.74 -18.07
C THR A 38 -3.56 -1.12 -16.59
N MET A 39 -2.50 -1.82 -16.19
CA MET A 39 -2.25 -2.16 -14.79
C MET A 39 -2.04 -0.92 -13.93
N VAL A 40 -1.18 0.01 -14.39
CA VAL A 40 -0.94 1.29 -13.69
C VAL A 40 -2.23 2.09 -13.55
N VAL A 41 -3.04 2.20 -14.61
CA VAL A 41 -4.31 2.93 -14.59
C VAL A 41 -5.28 2.32 -13.58
N ASN A 42 -5.42 0.99 -13.59
CA ASN A 42 -6.30 0.31 -12.64
C ASN A 42 -5.82 0.44 -11.20
N LEU A 43 -4.52 0.33 -10.95
CA LEU A 43 -3.96 0.50 -9.61
C LEU A 43 -4.17 1.92 -9.10
N ARG A 44 -3.96 2.93 -9.95
CA ARG A 44 -4.27 4.33 -9.64
C ARG A 44 -5.74 4.47 -9.22
N LEU A 45 -6.67 3.90 -9.98
CA LEU A 45 -8.09 3.95 -9.64
C LEU A 45 -8.40 3.31 -8.27
N GLN A 46 -7.69 2.25 -7.88
CA GLN A 46 -7.81 1.65 -6.55
C GLN A 46 -7.30 2.58 -5.45
N ILE A 47 -6.19 3.28 -5.68
CA ILE A 47 -5.65 4.29 -4.74
C ILE A 47 -6.63 5.46 -4.59
N GLU A 48 -7.20 5.94 -5.69
CA GLU A 48 -8.20 7.01 -5.69
C GLU A 48 -9.45 6.60 -4.90
N ARG A 49 -9.92 5.36 -5.09
CA ARG A 49 -11.02 4.79 -4.31
C ARG A 49 -10.69 4.68 -2.82
N LEU A 50 -9.50 4.19 -2.48
CA LEU A 50 -9.03 4.11 -1.09
C LEU A 50 -9.05 5.50 -0.43
N ALA A 51 -8.51 6.50 -1.11
CA ALA A 51 -8.47 7.89 -0.65
C ALA A 51 -9.87 8.53 -0.54
N SER A 52 -10.84 8.06 -1.31
CA SER A 52 -12.24 8.51 -1.18
C SER A 52 -12.94 8.02 0.09
N GLY A 53 -12.31 7.13 0.87
CA GLY A 53 -12.86 6.58 2.12
C GLY A 53 -13.98 5.56 1.91
N LYS A 54 -14.46 5.36 0.69
CA LYS A 54 -15.45 4.34 0.38
C LYS A 54 -14.74 3.00 0.18
N ARG A 55 -14.85 2.09 1.15
CA ARG A 55 -14.66 0.64 0.91
C ARG A 55 -15.83 0.14 0.07
N THR A 56 -15.90 0.57 -1.19
CA THR A 56 -16.90 0.05 -2.13
C THR A 56 -16.54 -1.39 -2.48
N PRO A 57 -17.51 -2.20 -2.96
CA PRO A 57 -17.22 -3.49 -3.57
C PRO A 57 -16.13 -3.42 -4.66
N ASP A 58 -15.93 -2.25 -5.26
CA ASP A 58 -14.94 -2.01 -6.30
C ASP A 58 -13.51 -1.75 -5.79
N LEU A 59 -13.33 -1.58 -4.48
CA LEU A 59 -12.01 -1.53 -3.84
C LEU A 59 -11.59 -2.96 -3.50
N SER A 60 -10.66 -3.51 -4.29
CA SER A 60 -10.15 -4.85 -4.09
C SER A 60 -9.06 -4.84 -3.02
N VAL A 61 -9.46 -5.01 -1.76
CA VAL A 61 -8.54 -5.04 -0.61
C VAL A 61 -8.69 -6.28 0.24
N ARG A 62 -7.59 -6.76 0.82
CA ARG A 62 -7.61 -7.83 1.82
C ARG A 62 -6.73 -7.49 3.01
N LYS A 63 -7.14 -7.96 4.18
CA LYS A 63 -6.32 -7.97 5.40
C LYS A 63 -5.22 -9.01 5.20
N GLU A 64 -3.97 -8.63 5.45
CA GLU A 64 -2.80 -9.48 5.18
C GLU A 64 -2.05 -9.83 6.48
N GLY A 65 -1.89 -8.89 7.42
CA GLY A 65 -1.18 -9.17 8.66
C GLY A 65 -1.41 -8.16 9.77
N ILE A 66 -0.63 -8.27 10.84
CA ILE A 66 -0.74 -7.46 12.07
C ILE A 66 0.45 -6.49 12.12
N LEU A 67 0.17 -5.24 12.50
CA LEU A 67 1.17 -4.19 12.71
C LEU A 67 1.68 -4.22 14.16
N PRO A 68 2.83 -3.60 14.43
CA PRO A 68 3.25 -3.35 15.81
C PRO A 68 2.22 -2.48 16.56
N SER A 69 2.31 -2.47 17.89
CA SER A 69 1.44 -1.63 18.73
C SER A 69 1.97 -0.20 18.76
N TYR A 70 1.09 0.78 18.53
CA TYR A 70 1.40 2.19 18.68
C TYR A 70 1.19 2.64 20.14
N ASN A 71 2.25 2.98 20.86
CA ASN A 71 2.19 3.51 22.23
C ASN A 71 1.29 2.71 23.18
N GLY A 72 1.35 1.38 23.12
CA GLY A 72 0.57 0.48 23.97
C GLY A 72 -0.90 0.30 23.52
N LYS A 73 -1.32 0.91 22.41
CA LYS A 73 -2.66 0.69 21.83
C LYS A 73 -2.80 -0.74 21.27
N PRO A 74 -4.03 -1.25 21.13
CA PRO A 74 -4.28 -2.53 20.46
C PRO A 74 -3.63 -2.57 19.06
N LYS A 75 -3.02 -3.71 18.72
CA LYS A 75 -2.39 -3.90 17.41
C LYS A 75 -3.42 -3.78 16.29
N LYS A 76 -3.12 -2.98 15.27
CA LYS A 76 -3.92 -2.86 14.05
C LYS A 76 -3.47 -3.85 12.97
N ASN A 77 -4.20 -3.90 11.87
CA ASN A 77 -3.84 -4.70 10.70
C ASN A 77 -3.31 -3.83 9.56
N PHE A 78 -2.43 -4.41 8.76
CA PHE A 78 -2.14 -3.90 7.42
C PHE A 78 -2.91 -4.69 6.36
N TRP A 79 -3.07 -4.05 5.22
CA TRP A 79 -3.93 -4.48 4.13
C TRP A 79 -3.14 -4.47 2.82
N ALA A 80 -3.68 -5.12 1.80
CA ALA A 80 -3.17 -5.03 0.44
C ALA A 80 -4.28 -4.65 -0.53
N ILE A 81 -4.00 -3.68 -1.41
CA ILE A 81 -4.73 -3.52 -2.67
C ILE A 81 -4.34 -4.68 -3.59
N LYS A 82 -5.32 -5.42 -4.10
CA LYS A 82 -5.12 -6.55 -5.01
C LYS A 82 -5.51 -6.16 -6.43
N LYS A 83 -4.52 -5.96 -7.29
CA LYS A 83 -4.73 -5.90 -8.73
C LYS A 83 -3.84 -6.94 -9.40
N ILE A 84 -4.36 -8.18 -9.43
CA ILE A 84 -3.62 -9.38 -9.86
C ILE A 84 -2.85 -9.11 -11.16
N PRO A 85 -1.52 -9.35 -11.20
CA PRO A 85 -0.69 -9.99 -10.16
C PRO A 85 -0.07 -9.04 -9.13
N ILE A 86 -0.33 -7.73 -9.19
CA ILE A 86 0.27 -6.75 -8.28
C ILE A 86 -0.47 -6.70 -6.94
N ARG A 87 0.30 -6.65 -5.86
CA ARG A 87 -0.18 -6.27 -4.52
C ARG A 87 0.51 -4.98 -4.07
N GLY A 88 -0.27 -4.06 -3.50
CA GLY A 88 0.26 -2.87 -2.83
C GLY A 88 -0.10 -2.91 -1.35
N TYR A 89 0.90 -3.05 -0.48
CA TYR A 89 0.70 -3.15 0.96
C TYR A 89 0.59 -1.79 1.61
N TYR A 90 -0.35 -1.63 2.54
CA TYR A 90 -0.61 -0.33 3.17
C TYR A 90 -1.25 -0.46 4.56
N TRP A 91 -1.22 0.63 5.32
CA TRP A 91 -1.92 0.74 6.59
C TRP A 91 -2.57 2.11 6.76
N GLU A 92 -3.53 2.20 7.67
CA GLU A 92 -4.08 3.46 8.16
C GLU A 92 -3.23 3.98 9.32
N SER A 93 -2.78 5.22 9.23
CA SER A 93 -1.91 5.82 10.24
C SER A 93 -2.62 6.04 11.57
N GLU A 94 -1.87 5.87 12.66
CA GLU A 94 -2.33 6.19 14.01
C GLU A 94 -1.80 7.54 14.50
N ARG A 95 -0.70 8.02 13.92
CA ARG A 95 -0.08 9.32 14.16
C ARG A 95 -0.68 10.41 13.28
N VAL A 96 -0.82 10.16 11.98
CA VAL A 96 -1.25 11.17 11.00
C VAL A 96 -2.73 10.94 10.66
N SER A 97 -3.58 11.87 11.12
CA SER A 97 -5.02 11.75 10.90
C SER A 97 -5.38 11.61 9.41
N MET A 98 -6.39 10.78 9.13
CA MET A 98 -6.97 10.62 7.80
C MET A 98 -5.93 10.30 6.73
N THR A 99 -4.92 9.48 7.06
CA THR A 99 -3.82 9.15 6.15
C THR A 99 -3.60 7.64 6.08
N TYR A 100 -3.50 7.14 4.85
CA TYR A 100 -2.98 5.81 4.56
C TYR A 100 -1.55 5.92 4.04
N PHE A 101 -0.69 5.00 4.48
CA PHE A 101 0.67 4.88 3.95
C PHE A 101 0.81 3.61 3.11
N MET A 102 1.23 3.77 1.85
CA MET A 102 1.58 2.65 0.97
C MET A 102 3.03 2.26 1.24
N SER A 103 3.25 1.08 1.81
CA SER A 103 4.58 0.55 2.17
C SER A 103 5.45 0.29 0.96
N HIS A 104 4.97 -0.56 0.05
CA HIS A 104 5.66 -1.01 -1.15
C HIS A 104 4.69 -1.84 -2.02
N TYR A 105 5.15 -2.19 -3.21
CA TYR A 105 4.43 -3.04 -4.15
C TYR A 105 5.24 -4.29 -4.49
N ILE A 106 4.53 -5.36 -4.80
CA ILE A 106 5.12 -6.61 -5.29
C ILE A 106 4.37 -7.10 -6.53
N TYR A 107 5.11 -7.78 -7.39
CA TYR A 107 4.54 -8.71 -8.36
C TYR A 107 4.40 -10.05 -7.66
N LYS A 108 3.18 -10.56 -7.52
CA LYS A 108 2.93 -11.81 -6.80
C LYS A 108 2.82 -12.98 -7.76
N ASP A 109 3.87 -13.77 -7.79
CA ASP A 109 3.99 -15.07 -8.48
C ASP A 109 4.12 -16.27 -7.52
N PHE A 110 3.99 -16.01 -6.22
CA PHE A 110 3.98 -17.01 -5.14
C PHE A 110 2.62 -16.98 -4.41
N ASP A 111 2.23 -18.06 -3.73
CA ASP A 111 0.89 -18.18 -3.14
C ASP A 111 0.75 -17.41 -1.80
N ASP A 112 1.70 -17.59 -0.89
CA ASP A 112 1.59 -17.11 0.49
C ASP A 112 2.15 -15.71 0.70
N LEU A 113 1.75 -15.03 1.79
CA LEU A 113 2.39 -13.78 2.17
C LEU A 113 3.82 -14.09 2.66
N SER A 114 4.83 -13.39 2.15
CA SER A 114 6.21 -13.62 2.60
C SER A 114 6.45 -12.94 3.95
N ASP A 115 7.23 -13.58 4.81
CA ASP A 115 7.68 -12.98 6.08
C ASP A 115 8.50 -11.71 5.84
N SER A 116 9.25 -11.66 4.73
CA SER A 116 10.00 -10.48 4.30
C SER A 116 9.11 -9.28 4.01
N ASP A 117 8.00 -9.48 3.29
CA ASP A 117 7.04 -8.40 3.02
C ASP A 117 6.39 -7.92 4.32
N THR A 118 6.04 -8.85 5.22
CA THR A 118 5.50 -8.53 6.55
C THR A 118 6.48 -7.69 7.36
N GLN A 119 7.74 -8.12 7.44
CA GLN A 119 8.80 -7.39 8.15
C GLN A 119 9.02 -6.01 7.52
N LYS A 120 8.99 -5.90 6.19
CA LYS A 120 9.14 -4.62 5.49
C LYS A 120 8.00 -3.66 5.78
N VAL A 121 6.75 -4.15 5.85
CA VAL A 121 5.60 -3.33 6.29
C VAL A 121 5.81 -2.86 7.73
N CYS A 122 6.17 -3.74 8.65
CA CYS A 122 6.40 -3.39 10.05
C CYS A 122 7.54 -2.37 10.22
N ASN A 123 8.64 -2.51 9.49
CA ASN A 123 9.77 -1.58 9.54
C ASN A 123 9.39 -0.19 9.02
N ASN A 124 8.67 -0.12 7.88
CA ASN A 124 8.17 1.14 7.35
C ASN A 124 7.16 1.79 8.29
N TRP A 125 6.25 0.99 8.86
CA TRP A 125 5.30 1.45 9.87
C TRP A 125 6.02 2.03 11.08
N GLU A 126 7.04 1.34 11.60
CA GLU A 126 7.75 1.79 12.80
C GLU A 126 8.46 3.11 12.55
N ARG A 127 9.15 3.22 11.41
CA ARG A 127 9.82 4.43 10.99
C ARG A 127 8.86 5.62 10.92
N ILE A 128 7.71 5.44 10.28
CA ILE A 128 6.74 6.53 10.05
C ILE A 128 5.92 6.84 11.28
N GLU A 129 5.35 5.84 11.95
CA GLU A 129 4.44 6.08 13.07
C GLU A 129 5.18 6.56 14.32
N ARG A 130 6.43 6.13 14.54
CA ARG A 130 7.24 6.62 15.68
C ARG A 130 8.02 7.89 15.38
N GLY A 131 7.84 8.49 14.20
CA GLY A 131 8.43 9.79 13.83
C GLY A 131 9.94 9.75 13.61
N LEU A 132 10.48 8.62 13.16
CA LEU A 132 11.91 8.47 12.85
C LEU A 132 12.25 8.92 11.41
N ASP A 133 11.25 9.11 10.53
CA ASP A 133 11.39 9.66 9.18
C ASP A 133 9.98 9.98 8.64
N ASP A 134 9.77 11.18 8.09
CA ASP A 134 8.57 11.50 7.32
C ASP A 134 8.82 11.16 5.84
N CYS A 135 7.81 10.58 5.17
CA CYS A 135 7.92 9.98 3.84
C CYS A 135 8.60 10.88 2.79
#